data_AF-A0A8S2Y1B4-F1
#
_entry.id   AF-A0A8S2Y1B4-F1
#
_cell.length_a   1.000
_cell.length_b   1.000
_cell.length_c   1.000
_cell.angle_alpha   90.00
_cell.angle_beta   90.00
_cell.angle_gamma   90.00
#
_symmetry.space_group_name_H-M   'P 1'
#
loop_
_entity.id
_entity.type
_entity.pdbx_description
1 polymer ?
#
loop_
_entity_poly.entity_id
_entity_poly.type
_entity_poly.pdbx_seq_one_letter_code
_entity_poly.pdbx_strand_id
1 'polypeptide(L)'
;IARIVVGGVAATTQLFQVNDRILEINDEPMTGHSLDYVCTLISNSTGLIKFLLAPPINANHISYHTFHVRALFTYDPFNDP
;
A
#
# COMPACT_ATOMS: atom_id res chain seq x y z
N ILE A 1 4.02 3.85 -3.21
CA ILE A 1 3.52 2.60 -2.61
C ILE A 1 4.68 1.79 -2.10
N ALA A 2 4.85 1.70 -0.79
CA ALA A 2 6.00 0.99 -0.21
C ALA A 2 5.75 -0.52 -0.07
N ARG A 3 4.50 -0.93 0.16
CA ARG A 3 4.12 -2.32 0.39
C ARG A 3 2.68 -2.56 -0.05
N ILE A 4 2.40 -3.78 -0.49
CA ILE A 4 1.05 -4.30 -0.72
C ILE A 4 0.81 -5.43 0.28
N VAL A 5 -0.27 -5.34 1.04
CA VAL A 5 -0.64 -6.32 2.08
C VAL A 5 -1.54 -7.40 1.46
N VAL A 6 -1.12 -8.66 1.57
CA VAL A 6 -1.88 -9.82 1.08
C VAL A 6 -3.22 -9.91 1.80
N GLY A 7 -4.29 -10.20 1.05
CA GLY A 7 -5.66 -10.23 1.56
C GLY A 7 -6.39 -8.88 1.54
N GLY A 8 -5.68 -7.78 1.24
CA GLY A 8 -6.31 -6.48 1.00
C GLY A 8 -6.89 -6.34 -0.42
N VAL A 9 -7.75 -5.34 -0.60
CA VAL A 9 -8.35 -5.01 -1.93
C VAL A 9 -7.25 -4.69 -2.96
N ALA A 10 -6.23 -3.91 -2.58
CA ALA A 10 -5.13 -3.55 -3.46
C ALA A 10 -4.32 -4.78 -3.96
N ALA A 11 -4.20 -5.83 -3.14
CA ALA A 11 -3.56 -7.07 -3.54
C ALA A 11 -4.44 -7.89 -4.49
N THR A 12 -5.76 -7.89 -4.26
CA THR A 12 -6.72 -8.66 -5.04
C THR A 12 -6.92 -8.10 -6.44
N THR A 13 -6.96 -6.77 -6.58
CA THR A 13 -7.15 -6.12 -7.88
C THR A 13 -5.91 -6.16 -8.75
N GLN A 14 -4.72 -6.31 -8.16
CA GLN A 14 -3.41 -6.30 -8.86
C GLN A 14 -3.17 -5.04 -9.73
N LEU A 15 -3.87 -3.95 -9.43
CA LEU A 15 -3.73 -2.68 -10.16
C LEU A 15 -2.54 -1.85 -9.66
N PHE A 16 -2.02 -2.18 -8.48
CA PHE A 16 -0.89 -1.50 -7.85
C PHE A 16 0.36 -2.38 -7.90
N GLN A 17 1.51 -1.74 -8.04
CA GLN A 17 2.82 -2.34 -7.89
C GLN A 17 3.60 -1.66 -6.75
N VAL A 18 4.49 -2.44 -6.15
CA VAL A 18 5.45 -1.86 -5.20
C VAL A 18 6.31 -0.85 -5.94
N ASN A 19 6.53 0.30 -5.32
CA ASN A 19 7.19 1.49 -5.85
C ASN A 19 6.39 2.32 -6.86
N ASP A 20 5.10 2.05 -7.08
CA ASP A 20 4.22 3.01 -7.75
C ASP A 20 4.24 4.35 -7.01
N ARG A 21 4.28 5.45 -7.75
CA ARG A 21 4.13 6.80 -7.18
C ARG A 21 2.72 7.29 -7.42
N ILE A 22 2.03 7.67 -6.35
CA ILE A 22 0.68 8.25 -6.45
C ILE A 22 0.84 9.71 -6.84
N LEU A 23 0.24 10.09 -7.96
CA LEU A 23 0.21 11.46 -8.46
C LEU A 23 -1.09 12.16 -8.06
N GLU A 24 -2.22 11.44 -8.14
CA GLU A 24 -3.54 11.98 -7.81
C GLU A 24 -4.43 10.93 -7.14
N ILE A 25 -5.36 11.39 -6.30
CA ILE A 25 -6.45 10.61 -5.71
C ILE A 25 -7.74 11.38 -5.93
N ASN A 26 -8.72 10.78 -6.60
CA ASN A 26 -10.02 11.40 -6.90
C ASN A 26 -9.90 12.81 -7.53
N ASP A 27 -8.99 12.95 -8.51
CA ASP A 27 -8.68 14.22 -9.20
C ASP A 27 -7.98 15.29 -8.34
N GLU A 28 -7.56 14.94 -7.11
CA GLU A 28 -6.76 15.81 -6.25
C GLU A 28 -5.26 15.48 -6.39
N PRO A 29 -4.39 16.46 -6.69
CA PRO A 29 -2.96 16.23 -6.82
C PRO A 29 -2.30 15.96 -5.46
N MET A 30 -1.48 14.91 -5.38
CA MET A 30 -0.82 14.49 -4.14
C MET A 30 0.54 15.14 -3.91
N THR A 31 1.04 15.93 -4.88
CA THR A 31 2.34 16.61 -4.77
C THR A 31 2.30 17.63 -3.63
N GLY A 32 3.25 17.54 -2.70
CA GLY A 32 3.38 18.48 -1.58
C GLY A 32 2.53 18.12 -0.35
N HIS A 33 1.65 17.12 -0.45
CA HIS A 33 0.90 16.62 0.69
C HIS A 33 1.72 15.65 1.54
N SER A 34 1.48 15.64 2.86
CA SER A 34 2.09 14.69 3.79
C SER A 34 1.43 13.31 3.69
N LEU A 35 2.13 12.28 4.18
CA LEU A 35 1.56 10.93 4.25
C LEU A 35 0.27 10.90 5.08
N ASP A 36 0.24 11.60 6.22
CA ASP A 36 -0.94 11.68 7.10
C ASP A 36 -2.16 12.27 6.38
N TYR A 37 -1.96 13.28 5.54
CA TYR A 37 -3.02 13.85 4.72
C TYR A 37 -3.59 12.81 3.76
N VAL A 38 -2.72 12.12 3.03
CA VAL A 38 -3.11 11.06 2.08
C VAL A 38 -3.87 9.94 2.80
N CYS A 39 -3.40 9.51 3.98
CA CYS A 39 -4.07 8.50 4.80
C CYS A 39 -5.48 8.96 5.19
N THR A 40 -5.62 10.21 5.64
CA THR A 40 -6.91 10.79 6.04
C THR A 40 -7.86 10.92 4.85
N LEU A 41 -7.36 11.34 3.69
CA LEU A 41 -8.14 11.45 2.46
C LEU A 41 -8.70 10.08 2.04
N ILE A 42 -7.85 9.06 2.00
CA ILE A 42 -8.26 7.69 1.64
C ILE A 42 -9.21 7.11 2.69
N SER A 43 -8.97 7.32 3.99
CA SER A 43 -9.82 6.78 5.05
C SER A 43 -11.23 7.36 5.07
N ASN A 44 -11.37 8.62 4.64
CA ASN A 44 -12.66 9.30 4.52
C ASN A 44 -13.34 9.05 3.17
N SER A 45 -12.62 8.50 2.20
CA SER A 45 -13.16 8.16 0.88
C SER A 45 -14.00 6.88 0.95
N THR A 46 -15.13 6.86 0.25
CA THR A 46 -16.00 5.69 0.14
C THR A 46 -16.37 5.43 -1.31
N GLY A 47 -16.71 4.18 -1.63
CA GLY A 47 -17.02 3.78 -2.99
C GLY A 47 -15.78 3.67 -3.89
N LEU A 48 -15.89 4.14 -5.13
CA LEU A 48 -14.81 4.09 -6.11
C LEU A 48 -13.74 5.15 -5.77
N ILE A 49 -12.50 4.70 -5.55
CA ILE A 49 -11.36 5.59 -5.38
C ILE A 49 -10.50 5.52 -6.65
N LYS A 50 -10.37 6.65 -7.34
CA LYS A 50 -9.58 6.77 -8.56
C LYS A 50 -8.17 7.22 -8.22
N PHE A 51 -7.18 6.52 -8.77
CA PHE A 51 -5.77 6.84 -8.60
C PHE A 51 -5.13 7.18 -9.94
N LEU A 52 -4.31 8.22 -9.99
CA LEU A 52 -3.34 8.44 -11.05
C LEU A 52 -1.96 8.01 -10.53
N LEU A 53 -1.29 7.10 -11.24
CA LEU A 53 -0.03 6.49 -10.81
C LEU A 53 1.06 6.73 -11.85
N ALA A 54 2.30 6.95 -11.39
CA ALA A 54 3.48 6.71 -12.18
C ALA A 54 4.07 5.34 -11.82
N PRO A 55 4.20 4.41 -12.78
CA PRO A 55 4.70 3.07 -12.53
C PRO A 55 6.16 3.07 -12.09
N PRO A 56 6.64 2.01 -11.41
CA PRO A 56 8.04 1.87 -11.06
C PRO A 56 8.91 1.75 -12.32
N ILE A 57 10.12 2.31 -12.25
CA ILE A 57 11.11 2.19 -13.34
C ILE A 57 11.51 0.72 -13.55
N ASN A 58 11.57 -0.06 -12.47
CA ASN A 58 11.86 -1.49 -12.49
C ASN A 58 10.69 -2.25 -11.87
N ALA A 59 9.96 -3.00 -12.69
CA ALA A 59 8.91 -3.88 -12.20
C ALA A 59 9.53 -5.09 -11.50
N ASN A 60 9.33 -5.20 -10.19
CA ASN A 60 9.73 -6.38 -9.43
C ASN A 60 8.54 -7.34 -9.35
N HIS A 61 8.67 -8.52 -9.95
CA HIS A 61 7.68 -9.56 -9.80
C HIS A 61 7.84 -10.23 -8.43
N ILE A 62 6.94 -9.91 -7.50
CA ILE A 62 6.93 -10.50 -6.16
C ILE A 62 6.08 -11.77 -6.21
N SER A 63 6.72 -12.91 -6.01
CA SER A 63 6.04 -14.17 -5.76
C SER A 63 5.86 -14.36 -4.26
N TYR A 64 4.63 -14.66 -3.84
CA TYR A 64 4.34 -14.97 -2.44
C TYR A 64 4.43 -16.47 -2.23
N HIS A 65 5.09 -16.88 -1.15
CA HIS A 65 5.17 -18.28 -0.74
C HIS A 65 4.74 -18.38 0.72
N THR A 66 3.85 -19.33 1.01
CA THR A 66 3.37 -19.56 2.37
C THR A 66 4.34 -20.50 3.09
N PHE A 67 4.84 -20.06 4.24
CA PHE A 67 5.62 -20.88 5.15
C PHE A 67 4.85 -21.02 6.46
N HIS A 68 4.72 -22.25 6.93
CA HIS A 68 4.18 -22.52 8.26
C HIS A 68 5.33 -22.56 9.26
N VAL A 69 5.30 -21.66 10.23
CA VAL A 69 6.35 -21.53 11.26
C VAL A 69 5.73 -21.51 12.65
N ARG A 70 6.52 -21.88 13.66
CA ARG A 70 6.15 -21.80 15.07
C ARG A 70 7.07 -20.81 15.77
N ALA A 71 6.49 -19.72 16.31
CA ALA A 71 7.24 -18.81 17.16
C ALA A 71 7.59 -19.49 18.50
N LEU A 72 8.85 -19.39 18.91
CA LEU A 72 9.34 -19.88 20.21
C LEU A 72 9.57 -18.74 21.21
N PHE A 73 9.07 -17.56 20.90
CA PHE A 73 9.11 -16.35 21.71
C PHE A 73 7.82 -15.54 21.50
N THR A 74 7.57 -14.59 22.39
CA THR A 74 6.42 -13.67 22.31
C THR A 74 6.85 -12.38 21.61
N TYR A 75 6.02 -11.88 20.69
CA TYR A 75 6.22 -10.59 20.02
C TYR A 75 5.06 -9.67 20.36
N ASP A 76 5.38 -8.44 20.77
CA ASP A 76 4.43 -7.36 20.98
C ASP A 76 4.81 -6.19 20.05
N PRO A 77 4.05 -5.91 18.98
CA PRO A 77 4.37 -4.87 18.02
C PRO A 77 4.34 -3.45 18.63
N PHE A 78 3.69 -3.24 19.77
CA PHE A 78 3.64 -1.93 20.41
C PHE A 78 4.93 -1.58 21.17
N ASN A 79 5.78 -2.58 21.43
CA ASN A 79 7.09 -2.40 22.07
C ASN A 79 8.25 -2.41 21.05
N ASP A 80 7.95 -2.47 19.75
CA ASP A 80 8.92 -2.48 18.65
C ASP A 80 9.11 -1.03 18.13
N PRO A 81 10.30 -0.42 18.26
CA PRO A 81 10.56 0.98 17.94
C PRO A 81 10.66 1.31 16.44
#